data_AF-A0A7W1FMP6-F1
#
_entry.id   AF-A0A7W1FMP6-F1
#
_cell.length_a   1.000
_cell.length_b   1.000
_cell.length_c   1.000
_cell.angle_alpha   90.00
_cell.angle_beta   90.00
_cell.angle_gamma   90.00
#
_symmetry.space_group_name_H-M   'P 1'
#
loop_
_entity.id
_entity.type
_entity.pdbx_description
1 polymer ?
#
loop_
_entity_poly.entity_id
_entity_poly.type
_entity_poly.pdbx_seq_one_letter_code
_entity_poly.pdbx_strand_id
1 'polypeptide(L)'
;MLTRMPADQVTKERGETRRAAPSETPPRLRLHLGYHLKVLLVLNILPILGAIWLWWQWRAGHVTMRSLSEESKSTLIVVLVAGVVFAVIGWFIMPVARWLRDYPSWHLRRGPAWAWIIPTCGGWLAWFALTLAGMLAAAAAILVAGLGLWHLFAQAGAPAA
;
A
#
# COMPACT_ATOMS: atom_id res chain seq x y z
N MET A 1 -27.75 -23.32 46.93
CA MET A 1 -27.79 -21.86 46.71
C MET A 1 -27.36 -21.62 45.26
N LEU A 2 -28.32 -21.56 44.34
CA LEU A 2 -28.08 -21.48 42.89
C LEU A 2 -28.09 -20.01 42.49
N THR A 3 -26.91 -19.49 42.16
CA THR A 3 -26.71 -18.11 41.68
C THR A 3 -27.33 -17.99 40.30
N ARG A 4 -28.50 -17.35 40.20
CA ARG A 4 -29.12 -16.97 38.91
C ARG A 4 -28.20 -15.99 38.20
N MET A 5 -27.53 -16.45 37.14
CA MET A 5 -26.95 -15.56 36.15
C MET A 5 -28.07 -14.89 35.35
N PRO A 6 -28.08 -13.57 35.19
CA PRO A 6 -29.06 -12.88 34.37
C PRO A 6 -28.79 -13.18 32.88
N ALA A 7 -29.78 -13.75 32.21
CA ALA A 7 -29.75 -14.09 30.78
C ALA A 7 -29.57 -12.86 29.85
N ASP A 8 -29.67 -11.65 30.40
CA ASP A 8 -29.55 -10.39 29.66
C ASP A 8 -28.12 -10.06 29.18
N GLN A 9 -27.10 -10.76 29.68
CA GLN A 9 -25.72 -10.55 29.20
C GLN A 9 -25.38 -11.35 27.95
N VAL A 10 -26.08 -12.45 27.66
CA VAL A 10 -25.74 -13.32 26.50
C VAL A 10 -26.29 -12.74 25.19
N THR A 11 -27.27 -11.84 25.23
CA THR A 11 -27.86 -11.26 24.02
C THR A 11 -27.17 -9.97 23.55
N LYS A 12 -26.35 -9.34 24.39
CA LYS A 12 -25.71 -8.06 24.05
C LYS A 12 -24.49 -8.19 23.13
N GLU A 13 -23.79 -9.32 23.15
CA GLU A 13 -22.61 -9.52 22.28
C GLU A 13 -22.94 -10.02 20.87
N ARG A 14 -24.15 -10.56 20.63
CA ARG A 14 -24.55 -11.01 19.28
C ARG A 14 -25.11 -9.91 18.37
N GLY A 15 -25.24 -8.67 18.88
CA GLY A 15 -25.82 -7.54 18.16
C GLY A 15 -24.82 -6.53 17.59
N GLU A 16 -23.51 -6.74 17.76
CA GLU A 16 -22.46 -5.82 17.27
C GLU A 16 -22.00 -6.10 15.82
N THR A 17 -22.79 -6.85 15.05
CA THR A 17 -22.93 -6.60 13.60
C THR A 17 -23.92 -5.46 13.33
N ARG A 18 -23.98 -4.49 14.25
CA ARG A 18 -24.71 -3.24 14.08
C ARG A 18 -24.00 -2.47 12.97
N ARG A 19 -24.54 -2.62 11.75
CA ARG A 19 -24.37 -1.69 10.61
C ARG A 19 -23.95 -0.33 11.17
N ALA A 20 -22.67 0.03 10.99
CA ALA A 20 -22.15 1.30 11.47
C ALA A 20 -23.15 2.40 11.08
N ALA A 21 -23.68 3.11 12.08
CA ALA A 21 -24.67 4.15 11.84
C ALA A 21 -24.11 5.07 10.74
N PRO A 22 -24.86 5.30 9.64
CA PRO A 22 -24.30 6.00 8.49
C PRO A 22 -23.91 7.41 8.92
N SER A 23 -22.62 7.77 8.80
CA SER A 23 -22.09 9.06 9.24
C SER A 23 -22.88 10.21 8.60
N GLU A 24 -23.45 11.11 9.40
CA GLU A 24 -24.23 12.26 8.92
C GLU A 24 -23.43 13.14 7.93
N THR A 25 -22.10 13.05 7.97
CA THR A 25 -21.20 13.75 7.07
C THR A 25 -20.78 12.90 5.87
N PRO A 26 -20.61 13.52 4.67
CA PRO A 26 -20.13 12.83 3.49
C PRO A 26 -18.69 12.35 3.66
N PRO A 27 -18.32 11.19 3.05
CA PRO A 27 -16.97 10.67 3.13
C PRO A 27 -16.00 11.67 2.49
N ARG A 28 -14.99 12.07 3.26
CA ARG A 28 -13.94 12.98 2.80
C ARG A 28 -12.77 12.17 2.24
N LEU A 29 -12.24 12.60 1.10
CA LEU A 29 -10.98 12.05 0.57
C LEU A 29 -9.84 12.44 1.52
N ARG A 30 -9.31 11.47 2.25
CA ARG A 30 -8.13 11.66 3.11
C ARG A 30 -6.98 10.83 2.57
N LEU A 31 -6.09 11.47 1.82
CA LEU A 31 -4.91 10.83 1.23
C LEU A 31 -3.83 10.49 2.28
N HIS A 32 -3.88 11.09 3.47
CA HIS A 32 -2.91 10.90 4.56
C HIS A 32 -1.44 10.97 4.11
N LEU A 33 -1.16 11.76 3.06
CA LEU A 33 0.13 11.77 2.39
C LEU A 33 1.29 12.10 3.36
N GLY A 34 1.07 13.09 4.24
CA GLY A 34 2.04 13.44 5.26
C GLY A 34 2.29 12.34 6.29
N TYR A 35 1.30 11.50 6.60
CA TYR A 35 1.50 10.33 7.46
C TYR A 35 2.32 9.26 6.72
N HIS A 36 1.97 8.96 5.47
CA HIS A 36 2.73 7.99 4.66
C HIS A 36 4.18 8.42 4.43
N LEU A 37 4.42 9.70 4.16
CA LEU A 37 5.77 10.25 4.02
C LEU A 37 6.56 10.15 5.34
N LYS A 38 5.94 10.45 6.48
CA LYS A 38 6.56 10.29 7.80
C LYS A 38 6.92 8.84 8.09
N VAL A 39 6.00 7.90 7.82
CA VAL A 39 6.24 6.46 8.00
C VAL A 39 7.39 6.00 7.09
N LEU A 40 7.40 6.44 5.83
CA LEU A 40 8.47 6.07 4.90
C LEU A 40 9.81 6.66 5.34
N LEU A 41 9.84 7.91 5.81
CA LEU A 41 11.05 8.51 6.36
C LEU A 41 11.55 7.72 7.57
N VAL A 42 10.70 7.42 8.54
CA VAL A 42 11.07 6.69 9.76
C VAL A 42 11.62 5.30 9.43
N LEU A 43 10.97 4.57 8.52
CA LEU A 43 11.42 3.24 8.09
C LEU A 43 12.72 3.28 7.27
N ASN A 44 13.03 4.41 6.62
CA ASN A 44 14.20 4.55 5.76
C ASN A 44 15.34 5.37 6.39
N ILE A 45 15.23 5.85 7.63
CA ILE A 45 16.30 6.63 8.29
C ILE A 45 17.62 5.86 8.29
N LEU A 46 17.60 4.59 8.70
CA LEU A 46 18.82 3.76 8.74
C LEU A 46 19.47 3.57 7.35
N PRO A 47 18.76 3.11 6.31
CA PRO A 47 19.35 2.99 4.98
C PRO A 47 19.77 4.33 4.38
N ILE A 48 19.05 5.43 4.66
CA ILE A 48 19.46 6.78 4.22
C ILE A 48 20.76 7.20 4.91
N LEU A 49 20.86 7.05 6.23
CA LEU A 49 22.09 7.37 6.98
C LEU A 49 23.26 6.50 6.52
N GLY A 50 23.02 5.20 6.29
CA GLY A 50 24.03 4.29 5.74
C GLY A 50 24.50 4.71 4.35
N ALA A 51 23.58 5.11 3.46
CA ALA A 51 23.92 5.61 2.13
C ALA A 51 24.72 6.92 2.18
N ILE A 52 24.34 7.86 3.05
CA ILE A 52 25.07 9.12 3.27
C ILE A 52 26.48 8.83 3.79
N TRP A 53 26.61 7.92 4.77
CA TRP A 53 27.90 7.52 5.32
C TRP A 53 28.80 6.86 4.28
N LEU A 54 28.25 5.94 3.47
CA LEU A 54 28.96 5.30 2.35
C LEU A 54 29.43 6.33 1.31
N TRP A 55 28.57 7.29 0.96
CA TRP A 55 28.91 8.38 0.05
C TRP A 55 30.06 9.23 0.58
N TRP A 56 30.06 9.52 1.89
CA TRP A 56 31.14 10.24 2.55
C TRP A 56 32.46 9.45 2.51
N GLN A 57 32.42 8.16 2.83
CA GLN A 57 33.60 7.28 2.80
C GLN A 57 34.18 7.13 1.39
N TRP A 58 33.31 7.07 0.38
CA TRP A 58 33.72 7.07 -1.03
C TRP A 58 34.40 8.40 -1.41
N ARG A 59 33.85 9.54 -1.01
CA ARG A 59 34.44 10.87 -1.24
C ARG A 59 35.79 11.04 -0.55
N ALA A 60 35.96 10.46 0.65
CA ALA A 60 37.21 10.46 1.38
C ALA A 60 38.25 9.46 0.80
N GLY A 61 37.85 8.61 -0.15
CA GLY A 61 38.73 7.61 -0.77
C GLY A 61 38.93 6.34 0.03
N HIS A 62 38.17 6.13 1.11
CA HIS A 62 38.28 4.95 1.98
C HIS A 62 37.57 3.72 1.39
N VAL A 63 36.63 3.93 0.47
CA VAL A 63 35.83 2.87 -0.16
C VAL A 63 35.87 3.04 -1.67
N THR A 64 36.29 2.01 -2.39
CA THR A 64 36.20 1.94 -3.85
C THR A 64 34.93 1.19 -4.25
N MET A 65 33.98 1.90 -4.86
CA MET A 65 32.78 1.26 -5.40
C MET A 65 33.15 0.50 -6.67
N ARG A 66 33.02 -0.83 -6.65
CA ARG A 66 33.14 -1.65 -7.86
C ARG A 66 32.02 -1.23 -8.82
N SER A 67 32.35 -0.97 -10.09
CA SER A 67 31.35 -0.63 -11.09
C SER A 67 30.33 -1.75 -11.19
N LEU A 68 29.05 -1.44 -10.95
CA LEU A 68 27.96 -2.37 -11.20
C LEU A 68 27.97 -2.79 -12.67
N SER A 69 27.75 -4.08 -12.95
CA SER A 69 27.50 -4.54 -14.31
C SER A 69 26.23 -3.86 -14.86
N GLU A 70 26.14 -3.69 -16.17
CA GLU A 70 24.96 -3.09 -16.82
C GLU A 70 23.66 -3.85 -16.50
N GLU A 71 23.75 -5.17 -16.33
CA GLU A 71 22.64 -6.03 -15.89
C GLU A 71 22.19 -5.71 -14.46
N SER A 72 23.12 -5.48 -13.53
CA SER A 72 22.77 -5.10 -12.15
C SER A 72 22.20 -3.68 -12.07
N LYS A 73 22.70 -2.75 -12.90
CA LYS A 73 22.14 -1.38 -12.98
C LYS A 73 20.71 -1.39 -13.49
N SER A 74 20.45 -2.08 -14.60
CA SER A 74 19.10 -2.16 -15.18
C SER A 74 18.11 -2.82 -14.21
N THR A 75 18.51 -3.90 -13.55
CA THR A 75 17.70 -4.57 -12.51
C THR A 75 17.37 -3.62 -11.35
N LEU A 76 18.36 -2.88 -10.85
CA LEU A 76 18.16 -1.91 -9.77
C LEU A 76 17.18 -0.81 -10.18
N ILE A 77 17.31 -0.26 -11.39
CA ILE A 77 16.40 0.75 -11.93
C ILE A 77 14.97 0.20 -12.02
N VAL A 78 14.79 -1.01 -12.54
CA VAL A 78 13.47 -1.66 -12.64
C VAL A 78 12.84 -1.82 -11.26
N VAL A 79 13.59 -2.28 -10.26
CA VAL A 79 13.08 -2.42 -8.88
C VAL A 79 12.70 -1.08 -8.28
N LEU A 80 13.51 -0.02 -8.49
CA LEU A 80 13.22 1.33 -8.00
C LEU A 80 11.96 1.91 -8.64
N VAL A 81 11.83 1.80 -9.96
CA VAL A 81 10.64 2.24 -10.70
C VAL A 81 9.40 1.47 -10.25
N ALA A 82 9.51 0.15 -10.10
CA ALA A 82 8.41 -0.68 -9.61
C ALA A 82 7.97 -0.27 -8.19
N GLY A 83 8.92 0.03 -7.30
CA GLY A 83 8.64 0.53 -5.95
C GLY A 83 7.91 1.88 -5.94
N VAL A 84 8.32 2.81 -6.80
CA VAL A 84 7.64 4.10 -6.97
C VAL A 84 6.22 3.92 -7.49
N VAL A 85 6.04 3.10 -8.54
CA VAL A 85 4.71 2.80 -9.11
C VAL A 85 3.79 2.19 -8.04
N PHE A 86 4.31 1.24 -7.25
CA PHE A 86 3.56 0.64 -6.15
C PHE A 86 3.15 1.66 -5.09
N ALA A 87 4.06 2.57 -4.70
CA ALA A 87 3.74 3.65 -3.77
C ALA A 87 2.66 4.59 -4.32
N VAL A 88 2.74 4.97 -5.59
CA VAL A 88 1.71 5.81 -6.24
C VAL A 88 0.35 5.12 -6.22
N ILE A 89 0.29 3.84 -6.57
CA ILE A 89 -0.95 3.06 -6.55
C ILE A 89 -1.52 3.01 -5.13
N GLY A 90 -0.69 2.63 -4.15
CA GLY A 90 -1.13 2.45 -2.77
C GLY A 90 -1.55 3.75 -2.09
N TRP A 91 -0.84 4.85 -2.35
CA TRP A 91 -1.04 6.11 -1.62
C TRP A 91 -2.02 7.06 -2.29
N PHE A 92 -2.17 7.00 -3.61
CA PHE A 92 -3.04 7.91 -4.35
C PHE A 92 -4.21 7.19 -5.00
N ILE A 93 -3.92 6.19 -5.83
CA ILE A 93 -4.95 5.57 -6.65
C ILE A 93 -5.96 4.82 -5.78
N MET A 94 -5.50 4.06 -4.78
CA MET A 94 -6.38 3.25 -3.94
C MET A 94 -7.29 4.08 -3.01
N PRO A 95 -6.83 5.15 -2.34
CA PRO A 95 -7.72 6.05 -1.59
C PRO A 95 -8.73 6.77 -2.47
N VAL A 96 -8.33 7.21 -3.67
CA VAL A 96 -9.24 7.83 -4.65
C VAL A 96 -10.30 6.83 -5.11
N ALA A 97 -9.90 5.59 -5.42
CA ALA A 97 -10.81 4.52 -5.81
C ALA A 97 -11.84 4.22 -4.72
N ARG A 98 -11.41 4.14 -3.45
CA ARG A 98 -12.31 3.97 -2.31
C ARG A 98 -13.26 5.14 -2.17
N TRP A 99 -12.77 6.37 -2.32
CA TRP A 99 -13.61 7.56 -2.25
C TRP A 99 -14.65 7.61 -3.38
N LEU A 100 -14.27 7.29 -4.62
CA LEU A 100 -15.18 7.20 -5.78
C LEU A 100 -16.29 6.16 -5.57
N ARG A 101 -16.04 5.11 -4.79
CA ARG A 101 -17.08 4.14 -4.40
C ARG A 101 -17.96 4.67 -3.27
N ASP A 102 -17.34 5.21 -2.22
CA ASP A 102 -18.02 5.55 -0.97
C ASP A 102 -18.87 6.83 -1.09
N TYR A 103 -18.43 7.80 -1.89
CA TYR A 103 -19.10 9.09 -2.06
C TYR A 103 -20.46 9.01 -2.78
N PRO A 104 -20.58 8.33 -3.95
CA PRO A 104 -21.88 8.08 -4.57
C PRO A 104 -22.76 7.15 -3.73
N SER A 105 -22.17 6.13 -3.10
CA SER A 105 -22.91 5.21 -2.22
C SER A 105 -23.54 5.94 -1.02
N TRP A 106 -22.88 6.96 -0.50
CA TRP A 106 -23.43 7.81 0.57
C TRP A 106 -24.62 8.63 0.07
N HIS A 107 -24.54 9.18 -1.14
CA HIS A 107 -25.63 9.96 -1.76
C HIS A 107 -26.82 9.07 -2.17
N LEU A 108 -26.57 7.85 -2.64
CA LEU A 108 -27.62 6.89 -2.99
C LEU A 108 -28.53 6.57 -1.79
N ARG A 109 -27.99 6.61 -0.56
CA ARG A 109 -28.74 6.34 0.68
C ARG A 109 -29.51 7.55 1.22
N ARG A 110 -29.26 8.76 0.72
CA ARG A 110 -29.77 10.01 1.30
C ARG A 110 -30.44 10.96 0.32
N GLY A 111 -30.11 10.85 -0.95
CA GLY A 111 -30.64 11.67 -2.04
C GLY A 111 -31.53 10.88 -3.00
N PRO A 112 -31.96 11.52 -4.09
CA PRO A 112 -32.78 10.87 -5.11
C PRO A 112 -32.02 9.71 -5.77
N ALA A 113 -32.47 8.47 -5.55
CA ALA A 113 -31.73 7.27 -5.95
C ALA A 113 -31.39 7.24 -7.45
N TRP A 114 -32.29 7.71 -8.31
CA TRP A 114 -32.12 7.72 -9.77
C TRP A 114 -30.88 8.51 -10.23
N ALA A 115 -30.50 9.58 -9.54
CA ALA A 115 -29.34 10.39 -9.88
C ALA A 115 -28.00 9.73 -9.49
N TRP A 116 -28.04 8.73 -8.60
CA TRP A 116 -26.85 8.19 -7.93
C TRP A 116 -26.57 6.71 -8.23
N ILE A 117 -27.48 5.98 -8.88
CA ILE A 117 -27.27 4.57 -9.26
C ILE A 117 -26.07 4.43 -10.21
N ILE A 118 -26.07 5.19 -11.31
CA ILE A 118 -24.99 5.11 -12.32
C ILE A 118 -23.63 5.50 -11.72
N PRO A 119 -23.50 6.64 -11.00
CA PRO A 119 -22.27 6.98 -10.29
C PRO A 119 -21.83 5.91 -9.27
N THR A 120 -22.77 5.26 -8.58
CA THR A 120 -22.46 4.21 -7.60
C THR A 120 -21.89 2.97 -8.29
N CYS A 121 -22.55 2.47 -9.34
CA CYS A 121 -22.04 1.35 -10.12
C CYS A 121 -20.65 1.65 -10.73
N GLY A 122 -20.47 2.86 -11.26
CA GLY A 122 -19.18 3.32 -11.78
C GLY A 122 -18.09 3.36 -10.71
N GLY A 123 -18.40 3.88 -9.52
CA GLY A 123 -17.49 3.90 -8.37
C GLY A 123 -17.07 2.50 -7.92
N TRP A 124 -18.01 1.55 -7.87
CA TRP A 124 -17.71 0.14 -7.55
C TRP A 124 -16.86 -0.54 -8.61
N LEU A 125 -17.18 -0.33 -9.89
CA LEU A 125 -16.42 -0.89 -11.00
C LEU A 125 -14.98 -0.36 -11.02
N ALA A 126 -14.80 0.96 -10.89
CA ALA A 126 -13.49 1.59 -10.81
C ALA A 126 -12.69 1.08 -9.61
N TRP A 127 -13.34 0.96 -8.43
CA TRP A 127 -12.69 0.40 -7.25
C TRP A 127 -12.24 -1.04 -7.45
N PHE A 128 -13.10 -1.90 -8.03
CA PHE A 128 -12.76 -3.29 -8.27
C PHE A 128 -11.60 -3.43 -9.27
N ALA A 129 -11.67 -2.70 -10.40
CA ALA A 129 -10.62 -2.71 -11.41
C ALA A 129 -9.27 -2.23 -10.86
N LEU A 130 -9.27 -1.13 -10.10
CA LEU A 130 -8.04 -0.60 -9.49
C LEU A 130 -7.50 -1.49 -8.38
N THR A 131 -8.38 -2.15 -7.60
CA THR A 131 -7.95 -3.11 -6.58
C THR A 131 -7.33 -4.34 -7.24
N LEU A 132 -7.93 -4.87 -8.31
CA LEU A 132 -7.39 -6.01 -9.05
C LEU A 132 -6.06 -5.65 -9.71
N ALA A 133 -5.99 -4.50 -10.39
CA ALA A 133 -4.74 -3.99 -10.96
C ALA A 133 -3.65 -3.81 -9.89
N GLY A 134 -4.01 -3.28 -8.73
CA GLY A 134 -3.10 -3.13 -7.60
C GLY A 134 -2.60 -4.46 -7.04
N MET A 135 -3.48 -5.47 -6.91
CA MET A 135 -3.09 -6.83 -6.47
C MET A 135 -2.16 -7.51 -7.48
N LEU A 136 -2.45 -7.39 -8.78
CA LEU A 136 -1.60 -7.93 -9.84
C LEU A 136 -0.24 -7.21 -9.87
N ALA A 137 -0.22 -5.89 -9.73
CA ALA A 137 1.02 -5.11 -9.64
C ALA A 137 1.85 -5.49 -8.40
N ALA A 138 1.21 -5.71 -7.25
CA ALA A 138 1.87 -6.17 -6.04
C ALA A 138 2.49 -7.57 -6.22
N ALA A 139 1.74 -8.50 -6.80
CA ALA A 139 2.21 -9.86 -7.09
C ALA A 139 3.40 -9.84 -8.07
N ALA A 140 3.32 -9.03 -9.14
CA ALA A 140 4.41 -8.84 -10.08
C ALA A 140 5.65 -8.23 -9.41
N ALA A 141 5.47 -7.22 -8.55
CA ALA A 141 6.57 -6.61 -7.81
C ALA A 141 7.27 -7.61 -6.87
N ILE A 142 6.51 -8.46 -6.18
CA ILE A 142 7.07 -9.52 -5.33
C ILE A 142 7.86 -10.53 -6.16
N LEU A 143 7.33 -10.96 -7.31
CA LEU A 143 8.03 -11.90 -8.20
C LEU A 143 9.33 -11.30 -8.75
N VAL A 144 9.29 -10.06 -9.23
CA VAL A 144 10.49 -9.37 -9.77
C VAL A 144 11.52 -9.14 -8.68
N ALA A 145 11.10 -8.72 -7.47
CA ALA A 145 12.01 -8.55 -6.34
C ALA A 145 12.62 -9.90 -5.91
N GLY A 146 11.82 -10.97 -5.87
CA GLY A 146 12.28 -12.32 -5.54
C GLY A 146 13.28 -12.87 -6.56
N LEU A 147 13.00 -12.73 -7.85
CA LEU A 147 13.91 -13.11 -8.94
C LEU A 147 15.20 -12.27 -8.91
N GLY A 148 15.09 -10.96 -8.66
CA GLY A 148 16.24 -10.08 -8.51
C GLY A 148 17.14 -10.47 -7.34
N LEU A 149 16.56 -10.76 -6.17
CA LEU A 149 17.32 -11.26 -5.02
C LEU A 149 17.98 -12.62 -5.32
N TRP A 150 17.25 -13.53 -5.98
CA TRP A 150 17.78 -14.83 -6.35
C TRP A 150 18.97 -14.70 -7.29
N HIS A 151 18.89 -13.85 -8.32
CA HIS A 151 20.00 -13.58 -9.21
C HIS A 151 21.22 -13.00 -8.48
N LEU A 152 21.01 -12.07 -7.54
CA LEU A 152 22.09 -11.52 -6.73
C LEU A 152 22.73 -12.59 -5.83
N PHE A 153 21.95 -13.48 -5.21
CA PHE A 153 22.47 -14.59 -4.41
C PHE A 153 23.22 -15.62 -5.25
N ALA A 154 22.68 -16.01 -6.41
CA ALA A 154 23.32 -16.95 -7.32
C ALA A 154 24.66 -16.40 -7.84
N GLN A 155 24.75 -15.10 -8.11
CA GLN A 155 26.00 -14.44 -8.50
C GLN A 155 26.98 -14.27 -7.33
N ALA A 156 26.49 -14.06 -6.10
CA ALA A 156 27.34 -13.96 -4.91
C ALA A 156 27.94 -15.31 -4.47
N GLY A 157 27.29 -16.43 -4.81
CA GLY A 157 27.76 -17.80 -4.51
C GLY A 157 28.63 -18.44 -5.59
N ALA A 158 28.76 -17.84 -6.77
CA ALA A 158 29.58 -18.37 -7.85
C ALA A 158 31.07 -18.07 -7.58
N PRO A 159 31.97 -19.08 -7.56
CA PRO A 159 33.41 -18.83 -7.47
C PRO A 159 33.84 -18.01 -8.69
N ALA A 160 34.67 -16.99 -8.47
CA ALA A 160 35.27 -16.22 -9.54
C ALA A 160 36.07 -17.17 -10.44
N ALA A 161 35.63 -17.32 -11.69
CA ALA A 161 36.34 -18.04 -12.74
C ALA A 161 37.47 -17.19 -13.31
#